data_AF-A0A399PMH1-F1
#
_entry.id   AF-A0A399PMH1-F1
#
_cell.length_a   1.000
_cell.length_b   1.000
_cell.length_c   1.000
_cell.angle_alpha   90.00
_cell.angle_beta   90.00
_cell.angle_gamma   90.00
#
_symmetry.space_group_name_H-M   'P 1'
#
loop_
_entity.id
_entity.type
_entity.pdbx_description
1 polymer ?
#
loop_
_entity_poly.entity_id
_entity_poly.type
_entity_poly.pdbx_seq_one_letter_code
_entity_poly.pdbx_strand_id
1 'polypeptide(L)'
;VAARTPGMDVELVVLVARAAFEADVDGPLARAVLDSGARVTGSPIPHRGEPFWTDAGLVHEAGIPCILLGVTGGGAHAAEEWAEVDSIRRLADVLEGAILDFCGSAGATPEG
;
A
#
# COMPACT_ATOMS: atom_id res chain seq x y z
N VAL A 1 -13.91 15.77 -29.46
CA VAL A 1 -14.60 17.08 -29.40
C VAL A 1 -13.99 18.03 -30.42
N ALA A 2 -12.70 18.38 -30.29
CA ALA A 2 -11.97 19.23 -31.25
C ALA A 2 -12.18 18.86 -32.74
N ALA A 3 -11.97 17.59 -33.10
CA ALA A 3 -12.14 17.09 -34.48
C ALA A 3 -13.57 17.28 -35.07
N ARG A 4 -14.57 17.62 -34.24
CA ARG A 4 -15.96 17.84 -34.65
C ARG A 4 -16.44 19.28 -34.41
N THR A 5 -15.54 20.21 -34.03
CA THR A 5 -15.88 21.60 -33.71
C THR A 5 -15.03 22.55 -34.58
N PRO A 6 -15.59 23.06 -35.72
CA PRO A 6 -14.87 23.98 -36.60
C PRO A 6 -14.41 25.25 -35.87
N GLY A 7 -13.16 25.66 -36.10
CA GLY A 7 -12.59 26.88 -35.50
C GLY A 7 -12.13 26.74 -34.05
N MET A 8 -12.10 25.52 -33.49
CA MET A 8 -11.58 25.28 -32.15
C MET A 8 -10.06 25.06 -32.18
N ASP A 9 -9.31 25.96 -31.54
CA ASP A 9 -7.88 25.77 -31.24
C ASP A 9 -7.71 25.03 -29.91
N VAL A 10 -6.84 24.02 -29.88
CA VAL A 10 -6.62 23.17 -28.71
C VAL A 10 -5.13 22.90 -28.50
N GLU A 11 -4.68 23.03 -27.26
CA GLU A 11 -3.37 22.58 -26.79
C GLU A 11 -3.55 21.46 -25.76
N LEU A 12 -2.78 20.39 -25.88
CA LEU A 12 -2.74 19.29 -24.90
C LEU A 12 -1.38 19.30 -24.21
N VAL A 13 -1.40 19.44 -22.88
CA VAL A 13 -0.19 19.40 -22.05
C VAL A 13 -0.35 18.29 -21.02
N VAL A 14 0.62 17.37 -21.01
CA VAL A 14 0.71 16.36 -19.93
C VAL A 14 1.36 17.01 -18.72
N LEU A 15 0.66 17.02 -17.59
CA LEU A 15 1.18 17.63 -16.35
C LEU A 15 2.02 16.63 -15.54
N VAL A 16 1.39 15.55 -15.08
CA VAL A 16 2.02 14.55 -14.22
C VAL A 16 1.69 13.15 -14.75
N ALA A 17 2.72 12.34 -14.89
CA ALA A 17 2.63 10.90 -15.11
C ALA A 17 3.53 10.20 -14.09
N ARG A 18 3.09 9.05 -13.58
CA ARG A 18 3.81 8.22 -12.61
C ARG A 18 3.71 6.76 -13.01
N ALA A 19 4.78 6.01 -12.76
CA ALA A 19 4.81 4.57 -13.00
C ALA A 19 3.90 3.82 -12.03
N ALA A 20 3.51 2.61 -12.43
CA ALA A 20 2.88 1.66 -11.52
C ALA A 20 3.86 1.23 -10.42
N PHE A 21 3.31 0.81 -9.29
CA PHE A 21 4.05 0.27 -8.16
C PHE A 21 3.79 -1.23 -8.04
N GLU A 22 4.83 -2.01 -7.75
CA GLU A 22 4.77 -3.43 -7.42
C GLU A 22 5.59 -3.69 -6.15
N ALA A 23 4.97 -4.30 -5.15
CA ALA A 23 5.63 -4.62 -3.89
C ALA A 23 6.45 -5.92 -4.02
N ASP A 24 7.60 -5.99 -3.34
CA ASP A 24 8.32 -7.25 -3.13
C ASP A 24 7.59 -8.10 -2.08
N VAL A 25 6.64 -8.91 -2.53
CA VAL A 25 5.79 -9.76 -1.67
C VAL A 25 6.55 -10.89 -1.00
N ASP A 26 7.70 -11.27 -1.56
CA ASP A 26 8.60 -12.25 -0.98
C ASP A 26 9.64 -11.60 -0.07
N GLY A 27 9.69 -10.28 0.01
CA GLY A 27 10.67 -9.53 0.80
C GLY A 27 10.44 -9.62 2.32
N PRO A 28 11.46 -9.30 3.14
CA PRO A 28 11.37 -9.38 4.60
C PRO A 28 10.27 -8.49 5.19
N LEU A 29 10.03 -7.31 4.59
CA LEU A 29 8.97 -6.40 5.02
C LEU A 29 7.58 -7.02 4.79
N ALA A 30 7.33 -7.56 3.59
CA ALA A 30 6.06 -8.19 3.26
C ALA A 30 5.80 -9.43 4.13
N ARG A 31 6.81 -10.29 4.35
CA ARG A 31 6.67 -11.46 5.23
C ARG A 31 6.27 -11.07 6.66
N ALA A 32 6.96 -10.09 7.26
CA ALA A 32 6.63 -9.65 8.62
C ALA A 32 5.16 -9.20 8.74
N VAL A 33 4.66 -8.49 7.72
CA VAL A 33 3.28 -8.02 7.68
C VAL A 33 2.28 -9.14 7.41
N LEU A 34 2.58 -10.04 6.47
CA LEU A 34 1.71 -11.17 6.15
C LEU A 34 1.62 -12.15 7.34
N ASP A 35 2.72 -12.42 8.02
CA ASP A 35 2.77 -13.31 9.19
C ASP A 35 2.05 -12.68 10.38
N SER A 36 2.29 -11.40 10.68
CA SER A 36 1.56 -10.69 11.73
C SER A 36 0.07 -10.60 11.42
N GLY A 37 -0.26 -10.29 10.15
CA GLY A 37 -1.61 -10.32 9.61
C GLY A 37 -2.31 -11.64 9.88
N ALA A 38 -1.68 -12.75 9.51
CA ALA A 38 -2.25 -14.08 9.70
C ALA A 38 -2.48 -14.44 11.17
N ARG A 39 -1.60 -14.00 12.07
CA ARG A 39 -1.79 -14.19 13.52
C ARG A 39 -2.99 -13.40 14.05
N VAL A 40 -3.18 -12.16 13.61
CA VAL A 40 -4.28 -11.29 14.07
C VAL A 40 -5.63 -11.72 13.49
N THR A 41 -5.68 -12.11 12.21
CA THR A 41 -6.93 -12.49 11.53
C THR A 41 -7.26 -13.98 11.64
N GLY A 42 -6.32 -14.81 12.09
CA GLY A 42 -6.45 -16.27 12.13
C GLY A 42 -6.46 -16.94 10.74
N SER A 43 -6.11 -16.21 9.68
CA SER A 43 -6.09 -16.72 8.30
C SER A 43 -5.10 -15.95 7.42
N PRO A 44 -4.57 -16.56 6.34
CA PRO A 44 -3.63 -15.88 5.45
C PRO A 44 -4.21 -14.57 4.88
N ILE A 45 -3.41 -13.51 4.88
CA ILE A 45 -3.79 -12.23 4.26
C ILE A 45 -3.61 -12.34 2.74
N PRO A 46 -4.65 -12.09 1.93
CA PRO A 46 -4.50 -12.05 0.49
C PRO A 46 -3.73 -10.79 0.06
N HIS A 47 -2.77 -10.94 -0.85
CA HIS A 47 -2.19 -9.82 -1.58
C HIS A 47 -2.96 -9.64 -2.90
N ARG A 48 -3.12 -8.39 -3.34
CA ARG A 48 -3.80 -8.05 -4.60
C ARG A 48 -3.29 -6.73 -5.15
N GLY A 49 -3.45 -6.52 -6.45
CA GLY A 49 -3.30 -5.21 -7.08
C GLY A 49 -4.57 -4.37 -6.96
N GLU A 50 -4.41 -3.06 -7.04
CA GLU A 50 -5.50 -2.09 -7.03
C GLU A 50 -5.36 -1.11 -8.21
N PRO A 51 -6.46 -0.65 -8.84
CA PRO A 51 -6.42 0.19 -10.02
C PRO A 51 -6.27 1.69 -9.68
N PHE A 52 -5.66 2.01 -8.54
CA PHE A 52 -5.40 3.37 -8.09
C PHE A 52 -3.92 3.55 -7.72
N TRP A 53 -3.45 4.79 -7.78
CA TRP A 53 -2.06 5.14 -7.48
C TRP A 53 -1.92 5.68 -6.07
N THR A 54 -0.79 5.38 -5.41
CA THR A 54 -0.41 5.92 -4.10
C THR A 54 1.05 6.39 -4.12
N ASP A 55 1.43 7.13 -3.09
CA ASP A 55 2.80 7.59 -2.86
C ASP A 55 3.83 6.46 -2.68
N ALA A 56 3.39 5.22 -2.44
CA ALA A 56 4.25 4.03 -2.39
C ALA A 56 5.12 3.88 -3.66
N GLY A 57 4.62 4.29 -4.83
CA GLY A 57 5.42 4.31 -6.06
C GLY A 57 6.65 5.21 -5.96
N LEU A 58 6.52 6.39 -5.35
CA LEU A 58 7.65 7.31 -5.15
C LEU A 58 8.63 6.78 -4.09
N VAL A 59 8.10 6.21 -3.01
CA VAL A 59 8.92 5.60 -1.95
C VAL A 59 9.73 4.43 -2.51
N HIS A 60 9.11 3.59 -3.34
CA HIS A 60 9.78 2.48 -3.99
C HIS A 60 10.85 2.95 -4.99
N GLU A 61 10.55 3.95 -5.81
CA GLU A 61 11.51 4.54 -6.76
C GLU A 61 12.76 5.10 -6.05
N ALA A 62 12.60 5.58 -4.81
CA ALA A 62 13.70 6.01 -3.96
C ALA A 62 14.54 4.85 -3.37
N GLY A 63 14.22 3.60 -3.70
CA GLY A 63 14.92 2.39 -3.24
C GLY A 63 14.51 1.91 -1.85
N ILE A 64 13.40 2.41 -1.31
CA ILE A 64 12.90 2.01 0.02
C ILE A 64 11.83 0.91 -0.19
N PRO A 65 11.99 -0.29 0.41
CA PRO A 65 10.97 -1.32 0.38
C PRO A 65 9.66 -0.80 0.97
N CYS A 66 8.55 -0.98 0.27
CA CYS A 66 7.24 -0.55 0.73
C CYS A 66 6.17 -1.58 0.38
N ILE A 67 5.08 -1.52 1.14
CA ILE A 67 3.86 -2.30 0.93
C ILE A 67 2.66 -1.38 1.15
N LEU A 68 1.48 -1.78 0.67
CA LEU A 68 0.23 -1.11 0.96
C LEU A 68 -0.64 -2.00 1.84
N LEU A 69 -1.07 -1.46 2.98
CA LEU A 69 -1.93 -2.11 3.94
C LEU A 69 -2.92 -1.08 4.50
N GLY A 70 -4.18 -1.46 4.69
CA GLY A 70 -5.22 -0.56 5.15
C GLY A 70 -6.37 -1.28 5.83
N VAL A 71 -7.34 -0.48 6.27
CA VAL A 71 -8.55 -0.96 6.95
C VAL A 71 -9.65 -1.31 5.96
N THR A 72 -10.63 -2.09 6.42
CA THR A 72 -11.93 -2.19 5.77
C THR A 72 -12.64 -0.85 5.89
N GLY A 73 -13.10 -0.33 4.76
CA GLY A 73 -13.80 0.94 4.67
C GLY A 73 -14.32 1.16 3.26
N GLY A 74 -14.87 2.35 3.03
CA GLY A 74 -15.43 2.70 1.74
C GLY A 74 -15.67 4.18 1.58
N GLY A 75 -15.92 4.59 0.34
CA GLY A 75 -16.26 5.98 0.03
C GLY A 75 -15.11 6.96 0.19
N ALA A 76 -13.86 6.52 -0.03
CA ALA A 76 -12.74 7.46 -0.10
C ALA A 76 -13.06 8.57 -1.11
N HIS A 77 -12.99 9.83 -0.67
CA HIS A 77 -13.38 11.02 -1.44
C HIS A 77 -14.89 11.20 -1.71
N ALA A 78 -15.76 10.42 -1.07
CA ALA A 78 -17.21 10.57 -1.15
C ALA A 78 -17.75 11.40 0.03
N ALA A 79 -19.01 11.84 -0.08
CA ALA A 79 -19.70 12.51 1.02
C ALA A 79 -19.89 11.60 2.24
N GLU A 80 -20.03 10.30 1.99
CA GLU A 80 -20.06 9.26 3.01
C GLU A 80 -18.80 8.41 2.89
N GLU A 81 -17.79 8.79 3.67
CA GLU A 81 -16.53 8.06 3.84
C GLU A 81 -16.53 7.39 5.22
N TRP A 82 -16.14 6.12 5.27
CA TRP A 82 -16.20 5.36 6.52
C TRP A 82 -15.13 4.27 6.58
N ALA A 83 -14.84 3.82 7.81
CA ALA A 83 -13.96 2.70 8.12
C ALA A 83 -14.53 1.89 9.30
N GLU A 84 -14.32 0.57 9.29
CA GLU A 84 -14.74 -0.29 10.41
C GLU A 84 -13.81 -0.10 11.61
N VAL A 85 -14.38 0.24 12.77
CA VAL A 85 -13.60 0.42 14.01
C VAL A 85 -12.82 -0.84 14.38
N ASP A 86 -13.41 -2.02 14.21
CA ASP A 86 -12.71 -3.27 14.51
C ASP A 86 -11.62 -3.61 13.49
N SER A 87 -11.72 -3.11 12.25
CA SER A 87 -10.63 -3.22 11.28
C SER A 87 -9.48 -2.28 11.62
N ILE A 88 -9.76 -1.08 12.13
CA ILE A 88 -8.73 -0.15 12.64
C ILE A 88 -7.94 -0.81 13.78
N ARG A 89 -8.62 -1.44 14.74
CA ARG A 89 -7.97 -2.15 15.86
C ARG A 89 -7.08 -3.29 15.36
N ARG A 90 -7.62 -4.15 14.48
CA ARG A 90 -6.86 -5.24 13.86
C ARG A 90 -5.65 -4.73 13.09
N LEU A 91 -5.78 -3.63 12.33
CA LEU A 91 -4.66 -3.03 11.62
C LEU A 91 -3.56 -2.56 12.58
N ALA A 92 -3.93 -1.95 13.71
CA ALA A 92 -2.98 -1.54 14.73
C ALA A 92 -2.20 -2.75 15.30
N ASP A 93 -2.90 -3.85 15.63
CA ASP A 93 -2.28 -5.07 16.12
C ASP A 93 -1.33 -5.70 15.08
N VAL A 94 -1.70 -5.65 13.80
CA VAL A 94 -0.84 -6.13 12.69
C VAL A 94 0.41 -5.25 12.54
N LEU A 95 0.26 -3.94 12.62
CA LEU A 95 1.41 -3.02 12.54
C LEU A 95 2.37 -3.24 13.71
N GLU A 96 1.85 -3.38 14.93
CA GLU A 96 2.67 -3.67 16.12
C GLU A 96 3.46 -4.98 15.94
N GLY A 97 2.78 -6.07 15.60
CA GLY A 97 3.43 -7.36 15.41
C GLY A 97 4.46 -7.35 14.27
N ALA A 98 4.15 -6.69 13.14
CA ALA A 98 5.07 -6.56 12.03
C ALA A 98 6.32 -5.73 12.39
N ILE A 99 6.16 -4.65 13.15
CA ILE A 99 7.28 -3.82 13.64
C ILE A 99 8.17 -4.65 14.56
N LEU A 100 7.59 -5.42 15.49
CA LEU A 100 8.35 -6.27 16.41
C LEU A 100 9.11 -7.38 15.66
N ASP A 101 8.48 -8.05 14.69
CA ASP A 101 9.13 -9.10 13.90
C ASP A 101 10.26 -8.54 13.03
N PHE A 102 10.01 -7.42 12.35
CA PHE A 102 10.94 -6.82 11.40
C PHE A 102 12.13 -6.14 12.08
N CYS A 103 11.89 -5.38 13.15
CA CYS A 103 12.93 -4.62 13.85
C CYS A 103 13.56 -5.42 15.01
N GLY A 104 12.80 -6.30 15.66
CA GLY A 104 13.28 -7.09 16.80
C GLY A 104 14.25 -8.22 16.43
N SER A 105 14.34 -8.56 15.14
CA SER A 105 15.30 -9.53 14.61
C SER A 105 16.71 -8.96 14.34
N ALA A 106 16.91 -7.64 14.48
CA ALA A 106 18.17 -6.96 14.18
C ALA A 106 19.32 -7.19 15.20
N GLY A 107 19.14 -8.06 16.21
CA GLY A 107 20.10 -8.28 17.29
C GLY A 107 20.91 -9.59 17.25
N ALA A 108 20.60 -10.54 16.37
CA ALA A 108 21.31 -11.81 16.32
C ALA A 108 22.45 -11.77 15.28
N THR A 109 23.59 -11.19 15.68
CA THR A 109 24.86 -11.48 14.99
C THR A 109 25.16 -12.97 15.16
N PRO A 110 25.46 -13.76 14.11
CA PRO A 110 25.94 -15.11 14.32
C PRO A 110 27.30 -15.01 15.01
N GLU A 111 27.41 -15.54 16.22
CA GLU A 111 28.71 -15.73 16.87
C GLU A 111 29.54 -16.70 16.03
N GLY A 112 30.72 -16.23 15.61
CA GLY A 112 31.79 -17.00 14.99
C GLY A 112 33.12 -16.57 15.58
#